data_AF-A0A0S2A3Z4-F1
#
_entry.id   AF-A0A0S2A3Z4-F1
#
_cell.length_a   1.000
_cell.length_b   1.000
_cell.length_c   1.000
_cell.angle_alpha   90.00
_cell.angle_beta   90.00
_cell.angle_gamma   90.00
#
_symmetry.space_group_name_H-M   'P 1'
#
loop_
_entity.id
_entity.type
_entity.pdbx_description
1 polymer ?
#
loop_
_entity_poly.entity_id
_entity_poly.type
_entity_poly.pdbx_seq_one_letter_code
_entity_poly.pdbx_strand_id
1 'polypeptide(L)'
;DDILEDYTYYAIDTINDKYGGLCKLKADNFDKLIQLGDDINSYALESYEKYPAAMEAHFGGSQRATVAAAATGIAGSMATGVADCGVNLWYLSMLQHKERTGRLGFY
;
A
#
# COMPACT_ATOMS: atom_id res chain seq x y z
N ASP A 1 7.19 -6.54 -14.43
CA ASP A 1 5.92 -5.99 -14.95
C ASP A 1 5.60 -4.65 -14.31
N ASP A 2 6.53 -4.11 -13.51
CA ASP A 2 6.51 -2.78 -12.90
C ASP A 2 5.26 -2.48 -12.05
N ILE A 3 4.56 -3.52 -11.59
CA ILE A 3 3.34 -3.39 -10.80
C ILE A 3 3.63 -2.78 -9.42
N LEU A 4 4.63 -3.31 -8.70
CA LEU A 4 5.03 -2.74 -7.41
C LEU A 4 5.60 -1.33 -7.57
N GLU A 5 6.31 -1.09 -8.67
CA GLU A 5 6.90 0.21 -9.00
C GLU A 5 5.79 1.25 -9.20
N ASP A 6 4.76 0.95 -9.99
CA ASP A 6 3.58 1.80 -10.20
C ASP A 6 2.92 2.19 -8.86
N TYR A 7 2.63 1.21 -8.01
CA TYR A 7 1.94 1.48 -6.74
C TYR A 7 2.81 2.28 -5.76
N THR A 8 4.12 2.09 -5.82
CA THR A 8 5.07 2.85 -5.00
C THR A 8 5.23 4.29 -5.51
N TYR A 9 5.25 4.50 -6.82
CA TYR A 9 5.27 5.84 -7.40
C TYR A 9 3.98 6.61 -7.10
N TYR A 10 2.81 5.96 -7.21
CA TYR A 10 1.54 6.54 -6.76
C TYR A 10 1.61 6.98 -5.29
N ALA A 11 2.23 6.18 -4.42
CA ALA A 11 2.43 6.55 -3.03
C ALA A 11 3.35 7.76 -2.84
N ILE A 12 4.46 7.83 -3.58
CA ILE A 12 5.39 8.96 -3.52
C ILE A 12 4.70 10.25 -3.96
N ASP A 13 3.97 10.22 -5.07
CA ASP A 13 3.23 11.38 -5.58
C ASP A 13 2.16 11.83 -4.58
N THR A 14 1.39 10.87 -4.03
CA THR A 14 0.39 11.14 -2.99
C THR A 14 1.01 11.80 -1.75
N ILE A 15 2.19 11.35 -1.32
CA ILE A 15 2.91 11.92 -0.18
C ILE A 15 3.40 13.34 -0.48
N ASN A 16 3.97 13.55 -1.67
CA ASN A 16 4.43 14.87 -2.11
C ASN A 16 3.27 15.87 -2.15
N ASP A 17 2.14 15.48 -2.72
CA ASP A 17 0.96 16.33 -2.86
C ASP A 17 0.28 16.64 -1.52
N LYS A 18 0.10 15.63 -0.65
CA LYS A 18 -0.66 15.79 0.61
C LYS A 18 0.17 16.33 1.76
N TYR A 19 1.46 16.02 1.80
CA TYR A 19 2.33 16.32 2.95
C TYR A 19 3.51 17.25 2.60
N GLY A 20 3.64 17.67 1.34
CA GLY A 20 4.69 18.59 0.90
C GLY A 20 6.08 17.97 0.85
N GLY A 21 6.16 16.65 0.72
CA GLY A 21 7.40 15.91 0.55
C GLY A 21 7.56 14.71 1.48
N LEU A 22 8.64 13.96 1.23
CA LEU A 22 9.04 12.82 2.05
C LEU A 22 9.44 13.25 3.47
N CYS A 23 9.16 12.39 4.44
CA CYS A 23 9.47 12.55 5.86
C CYS A 23 8.87 13.83 6.50
N LYS A 24 7.75 14.34 5.96
CA LYS A 24 7.06 15.53 6.47
C LYS A 24 5.86 15.22 7.35
N LEU A 25 5.31 14.01 7.25
CA LEU A 25 4.24 13.57 8.13
C LEU A 25 4.82 13.19 9.50
N LYS A 26 4.28 13.75 10.57
CA LYS A 26 4.71 13.37 11.92
C LYS A 26 4.23 11.95 12.25
N ALA A 27 5.13 11.12 12.78
CA ALA A 27 4.87 9.72 13.08
C ALA A 27 3.77 9.49 14.15
N ASP A 28 3.50 10.49 14.99
CA ASP A 28 2.44 10.47 16.01
C ASP A 28 1.05 10.83 15.45
N ASN A 29 0.97 11.25 14.18
CA ASN A 29 -0.30 11.56 13.52
C ASN A 29 -0.91 10.31 12.88
N PHE A 30 -1.39 9.40 13.74
CA PHE A 30 -1.92 8.10 13.32
C PHE A 30 -3.12 8.21 12.37
N ASP A 31 -4.00 9.19 12.54
CA ASP A 31 -5.17 9.36 11.66
C ASP A 31 -4.76 9.60 10.21
N LYS A 32 -3.78 10.49 9.98
CA LYS A 32 -3.26 10.75 8.64
C LYS A 32 -2.47 9.57 8.08
N LEU A 33 -1.76 8.84 8.93
CA LEU A 33 -1.04 7.62 8.54
C LEU A 33 -2.00 6.52 8.06
N ILE A 34 -3.07 6.27 8.81
CA ILE A 34 -4.10 5.30 8.44
C ILE A 34 -4.77 5.73 7.12
N GLN A 35 -5.15 7.01 6.99
CA GLN A 35 -5.73 7.54 5.75
C GLN A 35 -4.80 7.37 4.54
N LEU A 36 -3.48 7.57 4.71
CA LEU A 36 -2.51 7.28 3.66
C LEU A 36 -2.50 5.79 3.32
N GLY A 37 -2.45 4.93 4.33
CA GLY A 37 -2.47 3.48 4.13
C GLY A 37 -3.70 3.00 3.38
N ASP A 38 -4.88 3.51 3.74
CA ASP A 38 -6.16 3.22 3.10
C ASP A 38 -6.17 3.59 1.62
N ASP A 39 -5.62 4.77 1.27
CA ASP A 39 -5.53 5.28 -0.10
C ASP A 39 -4.62 4.40 -0.96
N ILE A 40 -3.38 4.17 -0.51
CA ILE A 40 -2.40 3.39 -1.28
C ILE A 40 -2.85 1.94 -1.44
N ASN A 41 -3.39 1.33 -0.39
CA ASN A 41 -3.90 -0.04 -0.46
C ASN A 41 -5.12 -0.13 -1.39
N SER A 42 -6.03 0.85 -1.36
CA SER A 42 -7.19 0.88 -2.25
C SER A 42 -6.74 1.00 -3.72
N TYR A 43 -5.81 1.89 -4.03
CA TYR A 43 -5.24 2.02 -5.38
C TYR A 43 -4.61 0.71 -5.88
N ALA A 44 -3.81 0.04 -5.05
CA ALA A 44 -3.16 -1.22 -5.40
C ALA A 44 -4.18 -2.34 -5.71
N LEU A 45 -5.24 -2.47 -4.90
CA LEU A 45 -6.27 -3.50 -5.09
C LEU A 45 -7.19 -3.18 -6.26
N GLU A 46 -7.57 -1.92 -6.44
CA GLU A 46 -8.35 -1.45 -7.59
C GLU A 46 -7.62 -1.68 -8.91
N SER A 47 -6.30 -1.52 -8.91
CA SER A 47 -5.48 -1.79 -10.10
C SER A 47 -5.54 -3.27 -10.51
N TYR A 48 -5.50 -4.20 -9.56
CA TYR A 48 -5.72 -5.62 -9.89
C TYR A 48 -7.15 -5.90 -10.36
N GLU A 49 -8.16 -5.24 -9.79
CA GLU A 49 -9.56 -5.41 -10.17
C GLU A 49 -9.84 -4.84 -11.58
N LYS A 50 -9.21 -3.72 -11.92
CA LYS A 50 -9.39 -3.00 -13.19
C LYS A 50 -8.62 -3.65 -14.35
N TYR A 51 -7.48 -4.27 -14.07
CA TYR A 51 -6.61 -4.84 -15.09
C TYR A 51 -6.48 -6.37 -14.91
N PRO A 52 -7.34 -7.18 -15.57
CA PRO A 52 -7.31 -8.63 -15.45
C PRO A 52 -5.95 -9.26 -15.78
N ALA A 53 -5.20 -8.68 -16.72
CA ALA A 53 -3.85 -9.13 -17.07
C ALA A 53 -2.85 -8.98 -15.91
N ALA A 54 -3.01 -7.96 -15.06
CA ALA A 54 -2.19 -7.81 -13.85
C ALA A 54 -2.56 -8.88 -12.79
N MET A 55 -3.86 -9.19 -12.68
CA MET A 55 -4.33 -10.28 -11.81
C MET A 55 -3.86 -11.66 -12.30
N GLU A 56 -3.69 -11.83 -13.62
CA GLU A 56 -3.11 -13.04 -14.22
C GLU A 56 -1.59 -13.12 -14.02
N ALA A 57 -0.87 -12.02 -14.22
CA ALA A 57 0.58 -11.95 -13.95
C ALA A 57 0.90 -12.29 -12.49
N HIS A 58 0.12 -11.74 -11.56
CA HIS A 58 0.14 -12.08 -10.14
C HIS A 58 -1.03 -13.00 -9.77
N PHE A 59 -1.12 -14.17 -10.42
CA PHE A 59 -2.21 -15.14 -10.21
C PHE A 59 -2.31 -15.61 -8.75
N GLY A 60 -1.19 -15.66 -8.03
CA GLY A 60 -1.13 -16.05 -6.63
C GLY A 60 -1.61 -14.94 -5.70
N GLY A 61 -2.54 -15.26 -4.79
CA GLY A 61 -3.01 -14.31 -3.77
C GLY A 61 -1.88 -13.75 -2.89
N SER A 62 -0.88 -14.59 -2.55
CA SER A 62 0.29 -14.15 -1.79
C SER A 62 1.09 -13.06 -2.49
N GLN A 63 1.26 -13.14 -3.81
CA GLN A 63 1.98 -12.11 -4.58
C GLN A 63 1.21 -10.79 -4.53
N ARG A 64 -0.10 -10.82 -4.75
CA ARG A 64 -0.94 -9.61 -4.69
C ARG A 64 -0.97 -8.99 -3.30
N ALA A 65 -1.12 -9.82 -2.26
CA ALA A 65 -1.10 -9.38 -0.87
C ALA A 65 0.24 -8.72 -0.51
N THR A 66 1.35 -9.37 -0.86
CA THR A 66 2.69 -8.83 -0.65
C THR A 66 2.92 -7.52 -1.39
N VAL A 67 2.50 -7.41 -2.66
CA VAL A 67 2.71 -6.19 -3.46
C VAL A 67 1.88 -5.01 -2.93
N ALA A 68 0.61 -5.22 -2.60
CA ALA A 68 -0.24 -4.18 -2.03
C ALA A 68 0.28 -3.71 -0.66
N ALA A 69 0.67 -4.66 0.21
CA ALA A 69 1.22 -4.34 1.52
C ALA A 69 2.61 -3.69 1.45
N ALA A 70 3.43 -4.08 0.47
CA ALA A 70 4.74 -3.46 0.24
C ALA A 70 4.60 -1.99 -0.13
N ALA A 71 3.78 -1.66 -1.13
CA ALA A 71 3.54 -0.27 -1.51
C ALA A 71 3.00 0.55 -0.33
N THR A 72 2.04 -0.01 0.42
CA THR A 72 1.42 0.64 1.58
C THR A 72 2.40 0.84 2.74
N GLY A 73 3.25 -0.13 3.03
CA GLY A 73 4.29 -0.03 4.06
C GLY A 73 5.40 0.94 3.68
N ILE A 74 5.85 0.91 2.41
CA ILE A 74 6.82 1.88 1.87
C ILE A 74 6.27 3.29 2.01
N ALA A 75 4.99 3.52 1.70
CA ALA A 75 4.34 4.81 1.86
C ALA A 75 4.41 5.32 3.31
N GLY A 76 4.11 4.47 4.29
CA GLY A 76 4.19 4.83 5.71
C GLY A 76 5.61 5.22 6.15
N SER A 77 6.62 4.46 5.72
CA SER A 77 8.02 4.78 6.00
C SER A 77 8.49 6.04 5.30
N MET A 78 8.12 6.24 4.04
CA MET A 78 8.52 7.41 3.25
C MET A 78 7.83 8.69 3.73
N ALA A 79 6.57 8.61 4.16
CA ALA A 79 5.84 9.78 4.66
C ALA A 79 6.43 10.31 5.98
N THR A 80 6.90 9.41 6.84
CA THR A 80 7.30 9.74 8.23
C THR A 80 8.80 9.70 8.49
N GLY A 81 9.56 8.99 7.65
CA GLY A 81 10.96 8.65 7.94
C GLY A 81 11.12 7.60 9.05
N VAL A 82 10.06 6.87 9.42
CA VAL A 82 10.05 5.89 10.52
C VAL A 82 9.60 4.53 10.01
N ALA A 83 10.44 3.51 10.19
CA ALA A 83 10.18 2.15 9.73
C ALA A 83 8.98 1.50 10.43
N ASP A 84 8.78 1.76 11.73
CA ASP A 84 7.67 1.19 12.50
C ASP A 84 6.30 1.61 11.96
N CYS A 85 6.16 2.86 11.50
CA CYS A 85 4.95 3.32 10.82
C CYS A 85 4.69 2.52 9.54
N GLY A 86 5.74 2.22 8.76
CA GLY A 86 5.62 1.40 7.55
C GLY A 86 5.23 -0.04 7.84
N VAL A 87 5.82 -0.67 8.86
CA VAL A 87 5.44 -2.02 9.29
C VAL A 87 3.99 -2.07 9.77
N ASN A 88 3.52 -1.04 10.49
CA ASN A 88 2.12 -0.96 10.89
C ASN A 88 1.17 -0.84 9.68
N LEU A 89 1.54 -0.04 8.67
CA LEU A 89 0.73 0.09 7.45
C LEU A 89 0.76 -1.17 6.58
N TRP A 90 1.87 -1.92 6.56
CA TRP A 90 1.91 -3.25 5.94
C TRP A 90 0.84 -4.17 6.53
N TYR A 91 0.75 -4.24 7.86
CA TYR A 91 -0.25 -5.08 8.52
C TYR A 91 -1.68 -4.57 8.32
N LEU A 92 -1.89 -3.26 8.31
CA LEU A 92 -3.18 -2.66 7.98
C LEU A 92 -3.64 -3.09 6.58
N SER A 93 -2.75 -3.00 5.57
CA SER A 93 -3.04 -3.43 4.20
C SER A 93 -3.44 -4.90 4.13
N MET A 94 -2.73 -5.78 4.86
CA MET A 94 -3.07 -7.21 4.90
C MET A 94 -4.48 -7.47 5.45
N LEU A 95 -4.88 -6.79 6.52
CA LEU A 95 -6.22 -6.91 7.10
C LEU A 95 -7.29 -6.44 6.10
N GLN A 96 -7.08 -5.27 5.49
CA GLN A 96 -8.02 -4.70 4.52
C GLN A 96 -8.13 -5.53 3.25
N HIS A 97 -7.02 -6.07 2.73
CA HIS A 97 -7.01 -6.94 1.56
C HIS A 97 -7.88 -8.18 1.81
N LYS A 98 -7.71 -8.80 2.98
CA LYS A 98 -8.50 -9.97 3.39
C LYS A 98 -9.99 -9.66 3.39
N GLU A 99 -10.39 -8.54 3.99
CA GLU A 99 -11.81 -8.15 4.06
C GLU A 99 -12.38 -7.73 2.69
N ARG A 100 -11.64 -6.97 1.89
CA ARG A 100 -12.08 -6.49 0.55
C ARG A 100 -12.31 -7.64 -0.41
N THR A 101 -11.41 -8.63 -0.43
CA THR A 101 -11.40 -9.66 -1.47
C THR A 101 -11.87 -11.04 -1.00
N GLY A 102 -12.08 -11.22 0.31
CA GLY A 102 -12.42 -12.50 0.93
C GLY A 102 -11.30 -13.55 0.87
N ARG A 103 -10.07 -13.13 0.54
CA ARG A 103 -8.87 -13.98 0.42
C ARG A 103 -7.60 -13.17 0.66
N LEU A 104 -6.48 -13.86 0.89
CA LEU A 104 -5.17 -13.23 1.04
C LEU A 104 -4.10 -14.09 0.35
N GLY A 105 -3.23 -14.75 1.11
CA GLY A 105 -2.22 -15.70 0.63
C GLY A 105 -2.62 -17.17 0.82
N PHE A 106 -1.63 -18.06 0.72
CA PHE A 106 -1.82 -19.49 0.93
C PHE A 106 -2.07 -19.86 2.41
N TYR A 107 -2.39 -21.14 2.63
CA TYR A 107 -2.74 -21.79 3.90
C TYR A 107 -1.68 -21.67 4.99
#